data_AF-R6ZU44-F1
#
_entry.id   AF-R6ZU44-F1
#
_cell.length_a   1.000
_cell.length_b   1.000
_cell.length_c   1.000
_cell.angle_alpha   90.00
_cell.angle_beta   90.00
_cell.angle_gamma   90.00
#
_symmetry.space_group_name_H-M   'P 1'
#
loop_
_entity.id
_entity.type
_entity.pdbx_description
1 polymer ?
#
loop_
_entity_poly.entity_id
_entity_poly.type
_entity_poly.pdbx_seq_one_letter_code
_entity_poly.pdbx_strand_id
1 'polypeptide(L)'
;MEEKGRLPEPNQEELEACSIEELFERLNQVIGGLEDGSSSLEDSFRYYEEGMRLVKACSGKIDRVEKQILVIDEMGGDYGA
;
A
#
# COMPACT_ATOMS: atom_id res chain seq x y z
N MET A 1 -4.29 27.84 -8.06
CA MET A 1 -4.68 26.69 -7.23
C MET A 1 -3.47 25.80 -7.19
N GLU A 2 -2.83 25.71 -6.04
CA GLU A 2 -1.51 25.09 -5.88
C GLU A 2 -1.64 23.57 -5.92
N GLU A 3 -1.00 22.92 -6.89
CA GLU A 3 -0.75 21.47 -6.94
C GLU A 3 0.22 20.99 -5.83
N LYS A 4 0.30 21.71 -4.70
CA LYS A 4 1.20 21.40 -3.59
C LYS A 4 0.57 20.31 -2.71
N GLY A 5 0.94 19.06 -2.96
CA GLY A 5 0.68 17.97 -2.02
C GLY A 5 0.50 16.58 -2.63
N ARG A 6 0.43 16.45 -3.96
CA ARG A 6 0.20 15.15 -4.59
C ARG A 6 1.52 14.40 -4.78
N LEU A 7 1.68 13.28 -4.07
CA LEU A 7 2.77 12.34 -4.36
C LEU A 7 2.60 11.78 -5.78
N PRO A 8 3.69 11.57 -6.53
CA PRO A 8 3.62 10.94 -7.83
C PRO A 8 3.06 9.51 -7.70
N GLU A 9 2.16 9.15 -8.62
CA GLU A 9 1.63 7.79 -8.69
C GLU A 9 2.79 6.80 -8.88
N PRO A 10 2.98 5.85 -7.96
CA PRO A 10 4.08 4.92 -8.04
C PRO A 10 3.81 3.91 -9.15
N ASN A 11 4.85 3.56 -9.90
CA ASN A 11 4.79 2.42 -10.79
C ASN A 11 4.83 1.10 -9.99
N GLN A 12 4.71 -0.03 -10.68
CA GLN A 12 4.63 -1.33 -10.01
C GLN A 12 5.93 -1.74 -9.30
N GLU A 13 7.10 -1.40 -9.84
CA GLU A 13 8.39 -1.68 -9.20
C GLU A 13 8.57 -0.85 -7.91
N GLU A 14 8.14 0.41 -7.94
CA GLU A 14 8.15 1.30 -6.76
C GLU A 14 7.22 0.78 -5.66
N LEU A 15 6.03 0.29 -6.02
CA LEU A 15 5.09 -0.33 -5.07
C LEU A 15 5.67 -1.59 -4.41
N GLU A 16 6.42 -2.40 -5.16
CA GLU A 16 7.10 -3.57 -4.61
C GLU A 16 8.29 -3.20 -3.72
N ALA A 17 8.93 -2.05 -3.94
CA ALA A 17 10.04 -1.56 -3.13
C ALA A 17 9.60 -0.93 -1.80
N CYS A 18 8.43 -0.29 -1.76
CA CYS A 18 7.90 0.36 -0.54
C CYS A 18 7.76 -0.61 0.64
N SER A 19 8.03 -0.14 1.84
CA SER A 19 7.65 -0.84 3.08
C SER A 19 6.12 -0.91 3.24
N ILE A 20 5.65 -1.79 4.14
CA ILE A 20 4.22 -1.88 4.47
C ILE A 20 3.71 -0.54 5.03
N GLU A 21 4.51 0.11 5.87
CA GLU A 21 4.19 1.41 6.47
C GLU A 21 4.03 2.52 5.39
N GLU A 22 4.94 2.58 4.41
CA GLU A 22 4.84 3.51 3.28
C GLU A 22 3.60 3.26 2.41
N LEU A 23 3.24 1.99 2.19
CA LEU A 23 2.00 1.66 1.46
C LEU A 23 0.76 2.13 2.22
N PHE A 24 0.73 1.99 3.55
CA PHE A 24 -0.36 2.51 4.37
C PHE A 24 -0.41 4.03 4.39
N GLU A 25 0.73 4.72 4.43
CA GLU A 25 0.77 6.18 4.35
C GLU A 25 0.17 6.69 3.04
N ARG A 26 0.57 6.09 1.91
CA ARG A 26 0.00 6.40 0.59
C ARG A 26 -1.51 6.10 0.54
N LEU A 27 -1.94 4.97 1.09
CA LEU A 27 -3.36 4.59 1.12
C LEU A 27 -4.20 5.62 1.91
N ASN A 28 -3.68 6.12 3.04
CA ASN A 28 -4.34 7.17 3.80
C ASN A 28 -4.46 8.48 3.01
N GLN A 29 -3.45 8.83 2.21
CA GLN A 29 -3.52 10.01 1.33
C GLN A 29 -4.60 9.85 0.25
N VAL A 30 -4.69 8.66 -0.36
CA VAL A 30 -5.74 8.33 -1.33
C VAL A 30 -7.13 8.45 -0.70
N ILE A 31 -7.31 7.89 0.50
CA ILE A 31 -8.57 7.99 1.26
C ILE A 31 -8.90 9.46 1.56
N GLY A 32 -7.94 10.23 2.05
CA GLY A 32 -8.12 11.66 2.31
C GLY A 32 -8.53 12.44 1.05
N GLY A 33 -7.97 12.10 -0.12
CA GLY A 33 -8.37 12.69 -1.40
C GLY A 33 -9.79 12.32 -1.86
N LEU A 34 -10.27 11.13 -1.50
CA LEU A 34 -11.65 10.70 -1.75
C LEU A 34 -12.63 11.38 -0.78
N GLU A 35 -12.22 11.60 0.47
CA GLU A 35 -13.07 12.20 1.52
C GLU A 35 -13.16 13.73 1.45
N ASP A 36 -12.16 14.41 0.88
CA ASP A 36 -12.12 15.88 0.79
C ASP A 36 -13.30 16.47 -0.02
N GLY A 37 -13.95 15.68 -0.87
CA GLY A 37 -15.19 16.07 -1.57
C GLY A 37 -15.02 17.16 -2.63
N SER A 38 -13.81 17.73 -2.79
CA SER A 38 -13.46 18.67 -3.86
C SER A 38 -12.93 17.97 -5.14
N SER A 39 -12.75 16.65 -5.08
CA SER A 39 -12.24 15.83 -6.18
C SER A 39 -13.22 15.75 -7.34
N SER A 40 -12.70 15.91 -8.57
CA SER A 40 -13.49 15.64 -9.77
C SER A 40 -13.86 14.15 -9.87
N LEU A 41 -14.81 13.81 -10.75
CA LEU A 41 -15.12 12.40 -11.02
C LEU A 41 -13.89 11.65 -11.57
N GLU A 42 -13.09 12.31 -12.41
CA GLU A 42 -11.87 11.74 -12.98
C GLU A 42 -10.80 11.51 -11.88
N ASP A 43 -10.61 12.48 -10.98
CA ASP A 43 -9.73 12.30 -9.82
C ASP A 43 -10.23 11.18 -8.91
N SER A 44 -11.55 11.08 -8.68
CA SER A 44 -12.16 10.00 -7.89
C SER A 44 -11.87 8.62 -8.49
N PHE A 45 -11.94 8.47 -9.81
CA PHE A 45 -11.56 7.23 -10.49
C PHE A 45 -10.08 6.91 -10.32
N ARG A 46 -9.21 7.93 -10.44
CA ARG A 46 -7.77 7.76 -10.25
C ARG A 46 -7.42 7.33 -8.83
N TYR A 47 -7.96 8.01 -7.82
CA TYR A 47 -7.77 7.63 -6.42
C TYR A 47 -8.26 6.21 -6.15
N TYR A 48 -9.41 5.83 -6.70
CA TYR A 48 -9.92 4.46 -6.56
C TYR A 48 -8.96 3.42 -7.16
N GLU A 49 -8.45 3.66 -8.37
CA GLU A 49 -7.50 2.76 -9.04
C GLU A 49 -6.16 2.66 -8.28
N GLU A 50 -5.63 3.80 -7.81
CA GLU A 50 -4.43 3.84 -6.99
C GLU A 50 -4.63 3.08 -5.67
N GLY A 51 -5.75 3.31 -4.99
CA GLY A 51 -6.13 2.60 -3.78
C GLY A 51 -6.17 1.08 -3.97
N MET A 52 -6.76 0.61 -5.08
CA MET A 52 -6.75 -0.82 -5.43
C MET A 52 -5.33 -1.37 -5.63
N ARG A 53 -4.45 -0.62 -6.30
CA ARG A 53 -3.05 -1.02 -6.49
C ARG A 53 -2.30 -1.11 -5.15
N LEU A 54 -2.47 -0.14 -4.27
CA LEU A 54 -1.85 -0.11 -2.94
C LEU A 54 -2.32 -1.28 -2.07
N VAL A 55 -3.63 -1.55 -2.03
CA VAL A 55 -4.20 -2.68 -1.29
C VAL A 55 -3.63 -4.01 -1.79
N LYS A 56 -3.54 -4.18 -3.11
CA LYS A 56 -2.95 -5.39 -3.71
C LYS A 56 -1.47 -5.55 -3.35
N ALA A 57 -0.69 -4.48 -3.40
CA ALA A 57 0.73 -4.51 -3.03
C ALA A 57 0.92 -4.86 -1.55
N CYS A 58 0.12 -4.26 -0.67
CA CYS A 58 0.15 -4.51 0.77
C CYS A 58 -0.20 -5.97 1.10
N SER A 59 -1.30 -6.48 0.54
CA SER A 59 -1.70 -7.89 0.70
C SER A 59 -0.61 -8.85 0.22
N GLY A 60 0.04 -8.56 -0.92
CA GLY A 60 1.15 -9.38 -1.41
C GLY A 60 2.37 -9.37 -0.50
N LYS A 61 2.67 -8.24 0.17
CA LYS A 61 3.77 -8.17 1.15
C LYS A 61 3.45 -8.94 2.42
N ILE A 62 2.23 -8.83 2.93
CA ILE A 62 1.79 -9.58 4.12
C ILE A 62 1.87 -11.08 3.84
N ASP A 63 1.36 -11.55 2.71
CA ASP A 63 1.42 -12.96 2.31
C ASP A 63 2.87 -13.48 2.21
N ARG A 64 3.81 -12.65 1.72
CA ARG A 64 5.24 -13.00 1.71
C ARG A 64 5.79 -13.17 3.12
N VAL A 65 5.46 -12.26 4.04
CA VAL A 65 5.89 -12.32 5.45
C VAL A 65 5.30 -13.56 6.14
N GLU A 66 4.01 -13.83 5.94
CA GLU A 66 3.34 -15.02 6.48
C GLU A 66 4.03 -16.31 6.00
N LYS A 67 4.36 -16.40 4.71
CA LYS A 67 5.11 -17.54 4.16
C LYS A 67 6.51 -17.68 4.75
N GLN A 68 7.22 -16.57 4.96
CA GLN A 68 8.54 -16.62 5.59
C GLN A 68 8.46 -17.13 7.03
N ILE A 69 7.42 -16.73 7.78
CA ILE A 69 7.18 -17.22 9.13
C ILE A 69 6.92 -18.73 9.12
N LEU A 70 6.07 -19.23 8.21
CA LEU A 70 5.78 -20.66 8.07
C LEU A 70 7.04 -21.49 7.73
N VAL A 71 7.90 -20.99 6.86
CA VAL A 71 9.16 -21.66 6.50
C VAL A 71 10.10 -21.75 7.72
N ILE A 72 10.16 -20.71 8.55
CA ILE A 72 10.97 -20.70 9.77
C ILE A 72 10.41 -21.68 10.80
N ASP A 73 9.09 -21.74 10.96
CA ASP A 73 8.40 -22.68 11.87
C ASP A 73 8.64 -24.14 11.46
N GLU A 74 8.51 -24.45 10.16
CA GLU A 74 8.74 -25.81 9.61
C GLU A 74 10.20 -26.26 9.72
N MET A 75 11.17 -25.34 9.73
CA MET A 75 12.59 -25.62 9.95
C MET A 75 12.97 -25.84 11.42
N GLY A 76 12.00 -25.86 12.34
CA GLY A 76 12.24 -26.11 13.76
C GLY A 76 12.68 -24.87 14.54
N GLY A 77 12.04 -23.74 14.27
CA GLY A 77 12.24 -22.50 15.03
C GLY A 77 11.83 -22.64 16.49
N ASP A 78 12.78 -22.98 17.35
CA ASP A 78 12.68 -22.88 18.80
C ASP A 78 12.48 -21.40 19.21
N TYR A 79 11.22 -20.96 19.30
CA TYR A 79 10.82 -19.79 20.08
C TYR A 79 10.10 -20.25 21.34
N GLY A 80 10.83 -21.02 22.14
CA GLY A 80 10.43 -21.50 23.46
C GLY A 80 11.55 -21.39 24.47
N ALA A 81 11.99 -20.16 24.79
CA ALA A 81 12.71 -19.83 26.02
C ALA A 81 12.44 -18.38 26.45
#